data_AF-A0A1M5NNT6-F1
#
_entry.id   AF-A0A1M5NNT6-F1
#
_cell.length_a   1.000
_cell.length_b   1.000
_cell.length_c   1.000
_cell.angle_alpha   90.00
_cell.angle_beta   90.00
_cell.angle_gamma   90.00
#
_symmetry.space_group_name_H-M   'P 1'
#
loop_
_entity.id
_entity.type
_entity.pdbx_description
1 polymer ?
#
loop_
_entity_poly.entity_id
_entity_poly.type
_entity_poly.pdbx_seq_one_letter_code
_entity_poly.pdbx_strand_id
1 'polypeptide(L)'
;MEYIGYIIAGVFAGAIVTAFIAAKKGKKKIEFSKVVLMLVLSTYFIGVFVGVKIVFIDVSQLGVVLAFIGTPTAAAIAFYCWKAKAENLLKIKKENPEITEVPIDFNNISSQ
;
A
#
# COMPACT_ATOMS: atom_id res chain seq x y z
N MET A 1 -23.32 22.40 7.67
CA MET A 1 -22.90 21.04 7.25
C MET A 1 -21.59 21.08 6.45
N GLU A 2 -21.39 22.02 5.53
CA GLU A 2 -20.11 22.18 4.81
C GLU A 2 -18.90 22.49 5.72
N TYR A 3 -19.07 23.34 6.73
CA TYR A 3 -17.98 23.78 7.62
C TYR A 3 -17.31 22.64 8.42
N ILE A 4 -18.09 21.63 8.82
CA ILE A 4 -17.57 20.47 9.57
C ILE A 4 -16.74 19.57 8.65
N GLY A 5 -17.14 19.43 7.37
CA GLY A 5 -16.37 18.69 6.36
C GLY A 5 -15.00 19.32 6.09
N TYR A 6 -14.94 20.66 6.00
CA TYR A 6 -13.67 21.38 5.84
C TYR A 6 -12.73 21.22 7.04
N ILE A 7 -13.26 21.19 8.27
CA ILE A 7 -12.45 21.00 9.47
C ILE A 7 -11.88 19.58 9.53
N ILE A 8 -12.70 18.55 9.27
CA ILE A 8 -12.22 17.15 9.26
C ILE A 8 -11.20 16.93 8.15
N ALA A 9 -11.43 17.47 6.95
CA ALA A 9 -10.48 17.41 5.85
C ALA A 9 -9.17 18.17 6.14
N GLY A 10 -9.26 19.32 6.83
CA GLY A 10 -8.10 20.10 7.27
C GLY A 10 -7.26 19.38 8.33
N VAL A 11 -7.89 18.68 9.27
CA VAL A 11 -7.20 17.87 10.29
C VAL A 11 -6.53 16.65 9.67
N PHE A 12 -7.19 15.94 8.75
CA PHE A 12 -6.59 14.81 8.04
C PHE A 12 -5.44 15.23 7.12
N ALA A 13 -5.62 16.31 6.37
CA ALA A 13 -4.54 16.87 5.54
C ALA A 13 -3.37 17.35 6.41
N GLY A 14 -3.65 17.99 7.55
CA GLY A 14 -2.64 18.42 8.51
C GLY A 14 -1.86 17.24 9.10
N ALA A 15 -2.53 16.13 9.41
CA ALA A 15 -1.89 14.91 9.90
C ALA A 15 -1.00 14.24 8.84
N ILE A 16 -1.46 14.20 7.59
CA ILE A 16 -0.67 13.65 6.47
C ILE A 16 0.55 14.53 6.20
N VAL A 17 0.41 15.85 6.21
CA VAL A 17 1.52 16.80 6.00
C VAL A 17 2.53 16.71 7.14
N THR A 18 2.08 16.64 8.39
CA THR A 18 3.00 16.47 9.54
C THR A 18 3.73 15.13 9.52
N ALA A 19 3.06 14.04 9.12
CA ALA A 19 3.71 12.75 8.92
C ALA A 19 4.75 12.79 7.79
N PHE A 20 4.46 13.51 6.69
CA PHE A 20 5.39 13.69 5.57
C PHE A 20 6.63 14.49 5.97
N ILE A 21 6.46 15.54 6.79
CA ILE A 21 7.56 16.36 7.30
C ILE A 21 8.42 15.55 8.28
N ALA A 22 7.80 14.74 9.14
CA ALA A 22 8.52 13.86 10.07
C ALA A 22 9.38 12.81 9.36
N ALA A 23 8.91 12.25 8.24
CA ALA A 23 9.65 11.27 7.44
C ALA A 23 10.93 11.83 6.79
N LYS A 24 11.04 13.17 6.62
CA LYS A 24 12.16 13.83 5.93
C LYS A 24 13.44 13.96 6.77
N LYS A 25 13.41 13.58 8.07
CA LYS A 25 14.50 13.84 9.04
C LYS A 25 15.72 12.90 8.91
N GLY A 26 15.67 11.89 8.05
CA GLY A 26 16.75 10.90 7.88
C GLY A 26 17.77 11.28 6.80
N LYS A 27 18.93 11.83 7.20
CA LYS A 27 20.09 12.05 6.30
C LYS A 27 20.72 10.70 5.91
N LYS A 28 20.26 10.07 4.83
CA LYS A 28 20.95 8.95 4.17
C LYS A 28 21.09 9.27 2.68
N LYS A 29 22.21 8.87 2.07
CA LYS A 29 22.51 9.07 0.64
C LYS A 29 21.31 8.63 -0.18
N ILE A 30 20.69 9.57 -0.90
CA ILE A 30 19.46 9.31 -1.64
C ILE A 30 19.86 8.63 -2.95
N GLU A 31 19.61 7.33 -3.05
CA GLU A 31 19.77 6.59 -4.30
C GLU A 31 18.73 7.09 -5.31
N PHE A 32 19.07 7.12 -6.61
CA PHE A 32 18.18 7.58 -7.68
C PHE A 32 16.79 6.91 -7.62
N SER A 33 16.74 5.60 -7.32
CA SER A 33 15.50 4.86 -7.13
C SER A 33 14.62 5.38 -5.99
N LYS A 34 15.21 5.91 -4.90
CA LYS A 34 14.45 6.52 -3.80
C LYS A 34 13.89 7.90 -4.19
N VAL A 35 14.61 8.65 -5.04
CA VAL A 35 14.11 9.93 -5.57
C VAL A 35 12.92 9.69 -6.49
N VAL A 36 13.05 8.77 -7.44
CA VAL A 36 11.97 8.40 -8.36
C VAL A 36 10.75 7.88 -7.59
N LEU A 37 10.96 7.01 -6.59
CA LEU A 37 9.90 6.54 -5.72
C LEU A 37 9.21 7.69 -4.96
N MET A 38 9.98 8.64 -4.43
CA MET A 38 9.42 9.79 -3.73
C MET A 38 8.58 10.68 -4.67
N LEU A 39 9.03 10.88 -5.92
CA LEU A 39 8.28 11.63 -6.93
C LEU A 39 6.95 10.95 -7.26
N VAL A 40 6.97 9.64 -7.53
CA VAL A 40 5.75 8.87 -7.84
C VAL A 40 4.78 8.83 -6.66
N LEU A 41 5.29 8.69 -5.43
CA LEU A 41 4.45 8.79 -4.24
C LEU A 41 3.85 10.19 -4.09
N SER A 42 4.64 11.23 -4.35
CA SER A 42 4.17 12.62 -4.23
C SER A 42 3.02 12.90 -5.19
N THR A 43 3.10 12.42 -6.44
CA THR A 43 1.99 12.58 -7.40
C THR A 43 0.75 11.77 -7.00
N TYR A 44 0.93 10.59 -6.40
CA TYR A 44 -0.18 9.81 -5.84
C TYR A 44 -0.94 10.57 -4.74
N PHE A 45 -0.23 11.20 -3.78
CA PHE A 45 -0.87 11.98 -2.71
C PHE A 45 -1.65 13.18 -3.23
N ILE A 46 -1.16 13.85 -4.28
CA ILE A 46 -1.88 14.95 -4.94
C ILE A 46 -3.18 14.43 -5.55
N GLY A 47 -3.13 13.28 -6.23
CA GLY A 47 -4.31 12.62 -6.80
C GLY A 47 -5.36 12.26 -5.73
N VAL A 48 -4.94 11.74 -4.58
CA VAL A 48 -5.84 11.45 -3.45
C VAL A 48 -6.50 12.74 -2.92
N PHE A 49 -5.73 13.82 -2.75
CA PHE A 49 -6.26 15.09 -2.25
C PHE A 49 -7.35 15.66 -3.18
N VAL A 50 -7.10 15.65 -4.49
CA VAL A 50 -8.07 16.09 -5.51
C VAL A 50 -9.29 15.15 -5.52
N GLY A 51 -9.09 13.84 -5.46
CA GLY A 51 -10.17 12.86 -5.41
C GLY A 51 -11.08 13.08 -4.20
N VAL A 52 -10.51 13.26 -3.00
CA VAL A 52 -11.28 13.54 -1.79
C VAL A 52 -12.10 14.83 -1.92
N LYS A 53 -11.52 15.89 -2.50
CA LYS A 53 -12.26 17.13 -2.79
C LYS A 53 -13.46 16.91 -3.71
N ILE A 54 -13.30 16.10 -4.76
CA ILE A 54 -14.38 15.78 -5.71
C ILE A 54 -15.50 15.01 -5.01
N VAL A 55 -15.17 14.05 -4.14
CA VAL A 55 -16.16 13.25 -3.40
C VAL A 55 -17.04 14.10 -2.46
N PHE A 56 -16.49 15.19 -1.92
CA PHE A 56 -17.28 16.12 -1.12
C PHE A 56 -18.30 16.93 -1.93
N ILE A 57 -18.06 17.11 -3.24
CA ILE A 57 -18.98 17.81 -4.15
C ILE A 57 -20.00 16.83 -4.72
N ASP A 58 -19.55 15.63 -5.10
CA ASP A 58 -20.38 14.58 -5.66
C ASP A 58 -20.00 13.22 -5.08
N VAL A 59 -20.86 12.70 -4.20
CA VAL A 59 -20.67 11.42 -3.51
C VAL A 59 -20.70 10.24 -4.49
N SER A 60 -21.25 10.40 -5.69
CA SER A 60 -21.24 9.34 -6.71
C SER A 60 -19.81 8.95 -7.15
N GLN A 61 -18.86 9.87 -7.01
CA GLN A 61 -17.44 9.68 -7.35
C GLN A 61 -16.65 8.90 -6.28
N LEU A 62 -17.28 8.54 -5.15
CA LEU A 62 -16.63 7.85 -4.04
C LEU A 62 -16.06 6.50 -4.47
N GLY A 63 -16.75 5.77 -5.36
CA GLY A 63 -16.26 4.52 -5.92
C GLY A 63 -14.97 4.67 -6.73
N VAL A 64 -14.83 5.77 -7.49
CA VAL A 64 -13.64 6.06 -8.30
C VAL A 64 -12.44 6.37 -7.40
N VAL A 65 -12.65 7.13 -6.33
CA VAL A 65 -11.59 7.46 -5.36
C VAL A 65 -11.19 6.23 -4.54
N LEU A 66 -12.15 5.41 -4.12
CA LEU A 66 -11.84 4.15 -3.44
C LEU A 66 -11.09 3.17 -4.34
N ALA A 67 -11.43 3.09 -5.63
CA ALA A 67 -10.68 2.28 -6.58
C ALA A 67 -9.25 2.81 -6.75
N PHE A 68 -9.08 4.14 -6.90
CA PHE A 68 -7.78 4.78 -7.02
C PHE A 68 -6.84 4.48 -5.82
N ILE A 69 -7.39 4.42 -4.60
CA ILE A 69 -6.64 4.07 -3.38
C ILE A 69 -6.50 2.55 -3.22
N GLY A 70 -7.56 1.81 -3.55
CA GLY A 70 -7.67 0.37 -3.34
C GLY A 70 -6.74 -0.43 -4.25
N THR A 71 -6.61 -0.03 -5.52
CA THR A 71 -5.73 -0.73 -6.49
C THR A 71 -4.27 -0.81 -6.04
N PRO A 72 -3.57 0.29 -5.70
CA PRO A 72 -2.20 0.22 -5.21
C PRO A 72 -2.09 -0.47 -3.84
N THR A 73 -3.11 -0.34 -2.99
CA THR A 73 -3.16 -1.04 -1.69
C THR A 73 -3.23 -2.55 -1.87
N ALA A 74 -4.13 -3.03 -2.74
CA ALA A 74 -4.27 -4.44 -3.07
C ALA A 74 -3.00 -5.00 -3.72
N ALA A 75 -2.37 -4.23 -4.62
CA ALA A 75 -1.08 -4.61 -5.20
C ALA A 75 0.00 -4.77 -4.11
N ALA A 76 0.12 -3.81 -3.18
CA ALA A 76 1.09 -3.89 -2.09
C ALA A 76 0.84 -5.10 -1.18
N ILE A 77 -0.42 -5.39 -0.83
CA ILE A 77 -0.79 -6.57 -0.06
C ILE A 77 -0.41 -7.84 -0.82
N ALA A 78 -0.73 -7.93 -2.11
CA ALA A 78 -0.42 -9.08 -2.95
C ALA A 78 1.10 -9.32 -3.03
N PHE A 79 1.89 -8.26 -3.25
CA PHE A 79 3.36 -8.35 -3.25
C PHE A 79 3.89 -8.85 -1.91
N TYR A 80 3.32 -8.39 -0.81
CA TYR A 80 3.73 -8.83 0.52
C TYR A 80 3.37 -10.29 0.78
N CYS A 81 2.14 -10.71 0.45
CA CYS A 81 1.70 -12.10 0.56
C CYS A 81 2.56 -13.04 -0.31
N TRP A 82 2.91 -12.62 -1.52
CA TRP A 82 3.80 -13.38 -2.40
C TRP A 82 5.18 -13.59 -1.75
N LYS A 83 5.75 -12.52 -1.21
CA LYS A 83 7.05 -12.57 -0.53
C LYS A 83 7.02 -13.49 0.69
N ALA A 84 5.98 -13.36 1.54
CA ALA A 84 5.80 -14.21 2.71
C ALA A 84 5.65 -15.70 2.34
N LYS A 85 4.92 -16.01 1.26
CA LYS A 85 4.81 -17.37 0.73
C LYS A 85 6.17 -17.93 0.31
N ALA A 86 6.96 -17.15 -0.42
CA ALA A 86 8.29 -17.58 -0.87
C ALA A 86 9.26 -17.81 0.31
N GLU A 87 9.27 -16.91 1.30
CA GLU A 87 10.11 -17.07 2.50
C GLU A 87 9.70 -18.31 3.32
N ASN A 88 8.40 -18.59 3.45
CA ASN A 88 7.93 -19.77 4.17
C ASN A 88 8.24 -21.09 3.44
N LEU A 89 8.17 -21.12 2.10
CA LEU A 89 8.58 -22.27 1.31
C LEU A 89 10.09 -22.55 1.46
N LEU A 90 10.93 -21.52 1.53
CA LEU A 90 12.36 -21.65 1.78
C LEU A 90 12.64 -22.17 3.20
N LYS A 91 11.87 -21.76 4.20
CA LYS A 91 12.00 -22.26 5.58
C LYS A 91 11.62 -23.74 5.66
N ILE A 92 10.53 -24.17 5.05
CA ILE A 92 10.13 -25.59 5.01
C ILE A 92 11.21 -26.44 4.33
N LYS A 93 11.75 -25.99 3.19
CA LYS A 93 12.86 -26.68 2.50
C LYS A 93 14.13 -26.78 3.33
N LYS A 94 14.36 -25.82 4.23
CA LYS A 94 15.54 -25.76 5.10
C LYS A 94 15.34 -26.58 6.39
N GLU A 95 14.14 -26.60 6.93
CA GLU A 95 13.79 -27.30 8.17
C GLU A 95 13.52 -28.79 7.95
N ASN A 96 13.24 -29.23 6.71
CA ASN A 96 13.03 -30.64 6.40
C ASN A 96 13.74 -31.11 5.13
N PRO A 97 15.05 -31.40 5.18
CA PRO A 97 15.82 -31.92 4.05
C PRO A 97 15.56 -33.41 3.74
N GLU A 98 14.77 -34.15 4.55
CA GLU A 98 14.48 -35.58 4.35
C GLU A 98 13.19 -35.85 3.56
N ILE A 99 12.30 -34.85 3.36
CA ILE A 99 11.17 -34.96 2.42
C ILE A 99 11.64 -34.52 1.02
N THR A 100 12.60 -35.23 0.45
CA THR A 100 13.09 -34.97 -0.92
C THR A 100 12.59 -36.01 -1.92
N GLU A 101 11.66 -36.89 -1.53
CA GLU A 101 11.11 -37.93 -2.44
C GLU A 101 9.58 -37.96 -2.57
N VAL A 102 8.86 -37.16 -1.79
CA VAL A 102 7.40 -37.06 -1.93
C VAL A 102 7.06 -35.71 -2.55
N PRO A 103 6.56 -35.65 -3.80
CA PRO A 103 6.15 -34.40 -4.41
C PRO A 103 5.03 -33.81 -3.56
N ILE A 104 5.26 -32.60 -3.04
CA ILE A 104 4.23 -31.83 -2.35
C ILE A 104 3.15 -31.53 -3.39
N ASP A 105 2.03 -32.25 -3.32
CA ASP A 105 0.91 -32.09 -4.24
C ASP A 105 0.18 -30.77 -3.97
N PHE A 106 0.47 -29.77 -4.79
CA PHE A 106 -0.11 -28.44 -4.70
C PHE A 106 -1.60 -28.40 -5.09
N ASN A 107 -2.18 -29.47 -5.63
CA ASN A 107 -3.59 -29.51 -6.03
C ASN A 107 -4.57 -29.73 -4.86
N ASN A 108 -4.08 -30.10 -3.66
CA ASN A 108 -4.94 -30.37 -2.49
C ASN A 108 -4.96 -29.23 -1.45
N ILE A 109 -4.32 -28.09 -1.73
CA ILE A 109 -4.20 -26.99 -0.75
C ILE A 109 -5.37 -25.98 -0.90
N SER A 110 -6.18 -26.08 -1.96
CA SER A 110 -7.28 -25.13 -2.25
C SER A 110 -8.67 -25.58 -1.78
N SER A 111 -8.77 -26.67 -1.02
CA SER A 111 -10.06 -27.19 -0.52
C SER A 111 -9.98 -27.62 0.94
N GLN A 112 -9.87 -26.62 1.82
CA GLN A 112 -10.39 -26.67 3.19
C GLN A 112 -11.11 -25.36 3.51
#